data_AF-A0A7Z9FJB9-F1
#
_entry.id   AF-A0A7Z9FJB9-F1
#
_cell.length_a   1.000
_cell.length_b   1.000
_cell.length_c   1.000
_cell.angle_alpha   90.00
_cell.angle_beta   90.00
_cell.angle_gamma   90.00
#
_symmetry.space_group_name_H-M   'P 1'
#
loop_
_entity.id
_entity.type
_entity.pdbx_description
1 polymer ?
#
loop_
_entity_poly.entity_id
_entity_poly.type
_entity_poly.pdbx_seq_one_letter_code
_entity_poly.pdbx_strand_id
1 'polypeptide(L)'
;MIIQFTLFVLVSFLAFTASAQVPERRNDPFPTEEAWYIIPAPFSAPGLGSGLFVAGLWSNISESHSDLFVGMVKGDFDATFAGLLDNHIIDETLILDVSGGVINEAIVTSYQGRGFDSDPKNYNTFKVGDGEGTGGRIMLTFWERRLNAFATQFLQSSRLKGVYEADGTLIYEPDSAAKTKVGMQSRGLLLDFTDDWGDPRKGLKLSHNQNGFVGLNSDGRSPEQSIIDQNVTAYLPMGEQSTWVFNVFQSKAVVTKQGLTDKEALRTLLYSNVDCSLTSDPQKCESTIDRQLEDAIAANRYGTASGLGGVSRLRGFPQGRFKGARTRFFGTEFRWNLTDESVPFNFYLIKDVRTSLQIAFFYERATIAETAQDLGNAWRSSTGTGFRMITASGMVFRIDVAKGEEGANVNVFFDYPWSDTGF
;
A
#
# COMPACT_ATOMS: atom_id res chain seq x y z
N MET A 1 -0.14 -7.40 26.60
CA MET A 1 0.19 -7.07 25.18
C MET A 1 0.38 -5.57 24.94
N ILE A 2 -0.51 -4.65 25.38
CA ILE A 2 -0.26 -3.20 25.35
C ILE A 2 0.98 -2.83 26.18
N ILE A 3 1.11 -3.38 27.40
CA ILE A 3 2.28 -3.19 28.25
C ILE A 3 3.57 -3.68 27.59
N GLN A 4 3.55 -4.76 26.80
CA GLN A 4 4.74 -5.27 26.10
C GLN A 4 5.14 -4.43 24.89
N PHE A 5 4.17 -3.87 24.16
CA PHE A 5 4.45 -2.93 23.07
C PHE A 5 4.95 -1.60 23.61
N THR A 6 4.32 -1.06 24.66
CA THR A 6 4.80 0.14 25.35
C THR A 6 6.18 -0.08 25.94
N LEU A 7 6.45 -1.23 26.57
CA LEU A 7 7.77 -1.56 27.11
C LEU A 7 8.80 -1.78 26.01
N PHE A 8 8.43 -2.39 24.88
CA PHE A 8 9.33 -2.54 23.73
C PHE A 8 9.65 -1.20 23.06
N VAL A 9 8.66 -0.33 22.90
CA VAL A 9 8.86 1.05 22.41
C VAL A 9 9.70 1.84 23.40
N LEU A 10 9.43 1.76 24.72
CA LEU A 10 10.20 2.46 25.74
C LEU A 10 11.64 1.95 25.83
N VAL A 11 11.86 0.62 25.73
CA VAL A 11 13.19 0.00 25.74
C VAL A 11 13.93 0.28 24.43
N SER A 12 13.24 0.32 23.29
CA SER A 12 13.82 0.71 22.00
C SER A 12 14.19 2.20 22.00
N PHE A 13 13.35 3.05 22.60
CA PHE A 13 13.60 4.48 22.75
C PHE A 13 14.77 4.73 23.71
N LEU A 14 14.81 4.04 24.85
CA LEU A 14 15.91 4.12 25.82
C LEU A 14 17.23 3.55 25.27
N ALA A 15 17.18 2.46 24.51
CA ALA A 15 18.35 1.89 23.82
C ALA A 15 18.86 2.80 22.69
N PHE A 16 17.96 3.52 22.00
CA PHE A 16 18.33 4.52 21.01
C PHE A 16 19.01 5.73 21.67
N THR A 17 18.48 6.22 22.80
CA THR A 17 19.08 7.36 23.52
C THR A 17 20.43 7.05 24.18
N ALA A 18 20.70 5.79 24.52
CA ALA A 18 21.93 5.40 25.24
C ALA A 18 23.17 5.28 24.33
N SER A 19 23.02 5.22 23.00
CA SER A 19 24.16 5.05 22.08
C SER A 19 23.97 5.57 20.64
N ALA A 20 22.79 6.01 20.22
CA ALA A 20 22.57 6.53 18.87
C ALA A 20 22.30 8.04 18.91
N GLN A 21 23.33 8.82 18.59
CA GLN A 21 23.14 10.21 18.21
C GLN A 21 22.24 10.22 16.97
N VAL A 22 21.07 10.90 17.06
CA VAL A 22 20.18 11.09 15.90
C VAL A 22 21.03 11.68 14.78
N PRO A 23 21.10 11.05 13.60
CA PRO A 23 21.93 11.57 12.52
C PRO A 23 21.45 12.95 12.10
N GLU A 24 22.38 13.86 11.81
CA GLU A 24 22.05 15.13 11.17
C GLU A 24 21.37 14.88 9.82
N ARG A 25 20.47 15.79 9.43
CA ARG A 25 19.86 15.72 8.10
C ARG A 25 20.93 16.01 7.05
N ARG A 26 21.05 15.14 6.06
CA ARG A 26 21.93 15.30 4.90
C ARG A 26 21.37 16.32 3.92
N ASN A 27 20.05 16.37 3.78
CA ASN A 27 19.30 17.25 2.90
C ASN A 27 18.17 17.93 3.66
N ASP A 28 17.74 19.09 3.16
CA ASP A 28 16.57 19.80 3.68
C ASP A 28 15.31 18.92 3.55
N PRO A 29 14.55 18.65 4.63
CA PRO A 29 13.28 17.92 4.55
C PRO A 29 12.14 18.69 3.87
N PHE A 30 12.34 19.98 3.57
CA PHE A 30 11.40 20.86 2.88
C PHE A 30 12.10 21.58 1.70
N PRO A 31 12.52 20.85 0.65
CA PRO A 31 13.19 21.47 -0.49
C PRO A 31 12.30 22.54 -1.15
N THR A 32 12.93 23.50 -1.84
CA THR A 32 12.27 24.57 -2.60
C THR A 32 12.76 24.64 -4.06
N GLU A 33 13.61 23.69 -4.47
CA GLU A 33 14.16 23.64 -5.82
C GLU A 33 13.10 23.20 -6.84
N GLU A 34 12.76 24.06 -7.79
CA GLU A 34 11.74 23.77 -8.81
C GLU A 34 12.19 22.63 -9.75
N ALA A 35 11.37 21.58 -9.80
CA ALA A 35 11.57 20.44 -10.69
C ALA A 35 10.28 20.08 -11.42
N TRP A 36 10.37 19.47 -12.62
CA TRP A 36 9.19 18.97 -13.29
C TRP A 36 9.44 17.72 -14.14
N TYR A 37 8.41 16.89 -14.21
CA TYR A 37 8.43 15.59 -14.88
C TYR A 37 7.17 15.40 -15.69
N ILE A 38 7.31 14.95 -16.93
CA ILE A 38 6.23 14.37 -17.70
C ILE A 38 6.65 12.93 -18.01
N ILE A 39 5.99 11.98 -17.35
CA ILE A 39 6.40 10.57 -17.37
C ILE A 39 5.34 9.78 -18.13
N PRO A 40 5.56 9.48 -19.42
CA PRO A 40 4.87 8.38 -20.08
C PRO A 40 5.58 7.07 -19.71
N ALA A 41 4.93 6.23 -18.92
CA ALA A 41 5.48 4.94 -18.54
C ALA A 41 4.43 3.83 -18.68
N PRO A 42 4.77 2.67 -19.26
CA PRO A 42 3.95 1.49 -19.06
C PRO A 42 3.98 1.15 -17.56
N PHE A 43 2.83 0.76 -17.01
CA PHE A 43 2.77 0.18 -15.68
C PHE A 43 2.16 -1.22 -15.78
N SER A 44 2.61 -2.09 -14.89
CA SER A 44 2.04 -3.41 -14.67
C SER A 44 2.13 -3.67 -13.17
N ALA A 45 0.98 -3.76 -12.54
CA ALA A 45 0.85 -4.12 -11.14
C ALA A 45 -0.06 -5.35 -11.05
N PRO A 46 0.49 -6.57 -10.97
CA PRO A 46 -0.33 -7.77 -10.91
C PRO A 46 -1.33 -7.75 -9.74
N GLY A 47 -2.59 -8.02 -10.05
CA GLY A 47 -3.74 -7.85 -9.15
C GLY A 47 -4.47 -6.50 -9.28
N LEU A 48 -3.84 -5.50 -9.87
CA LEU A 48 -4.49 -4.24 -10.25
C LEU A 48 -4.74 -4.20 -11.75
N GLY A 49 -3.73 -4.48 -12.58
CA GLY A 49 -3.83 -4.48 -14.04
C GLY A 49 -2.61 -3.87 -14.71
N SER A 50 -2.74 -3.58 -15.99
CA SER A 50 -1.68 -3.00 -16.82
C SER A 50 -2.20 -1.86 -17.70
N GLY A 51 -1.29 -0.98 -18.13
CA GLY A 51 -1.64 0.10 -19.04
C GLY A 51 -0.52 1.10 -19.25
N LEU A 52 -0.89 2.24 -19.81
CA LEU A 52 -0.05 3.41 -19.97
C LEU A 52 -0.42 4.45 -18.92
N PHE A 53 0.59 4.89 -18.19
CA PHE A 53 0.52 6.00 -17.26
C PHE A 53 1.18 7.22 -17.89
N VAL A 54 0.52 8.37 -17.78
CA VAL A 54 1.11 9.68 -18.11
C VAL A 54 0.87 10.60 -16.93
N ALA A 55 1.93 11.08 -16.27
CA ALA A 55 1.80 12.11 -15.25
C ALA A 55 2.76 13.27 -15.46
N GLY A 56 2.21 14.47 -15.28
CA GLY A 56 2.92 15.70 -15.01
C GLY A 56 3.09 15.87 -13.49
N LEU A 57 4.31 16.10 -13.04
CA LEU A 57 4.66 16.47 -11.68
C LEU A 57 5.44 17.77 -11.74
N TRP A 58 5.06 18.75 -10.94
CA TRP A 58 5.78 19.99 -10.76
C TRP A 58 6.03 20.14 -9.27
N SER A 59 7.29 20.07 -8.87
CA SER A 59 7.68 20.24 -7.49
C SER A 59 8.12 21.68 -7.22
N ASN A 60 7.83 22.15 -6.02
CA ASN A 60 8.25 23.45 -5.49
C ASN A 60 7.85 24.65 -6.37
N ILE A 61 6.57 24.69 -6.73
CA ILE A 61 6.03 25.65 -7.71
C ILE A 61 6.19 27.07 -7.19
N SER A 62 6.75 27.94 -8.04
CA SER A 62 6.98 29.36 -7.72
C SER A 62 7.83 29.56 -6.46
N GLU A 63 8.88 28.75 -6.30
CA GLU A 63 9.83 28.81 -5.17
C GLU A 63 9.15 28.59 -3.80
N SER A 64 8.05 27.83 -3.78
CA SER A 64 7.37 27.38 -2.56
C SER A 64 7.66 25.90 -2.29
N HIS A 65 7.09 25.32 -1.23
CA HIS A 65 7.10 23.86 -0.98
C HIS A 65 5.97 23.11 -1.70
N SER A 66 5.08 23.84 -2.39
CA SER A 66 3.89 23.25 -2.99
C SER A 66 4.22 22.49 -4.27
N ASP A 67 3.76 21.24 -4.29
CA ASP A 67 3.85 20.35 -5.43
C ASP A 67 2.48 20.22 -6.12
N LEU A 68 2.47 20.16 -7.45
CA LEU A 68 1.30 19.83 -8.27
C LEU A 68 1.56 18.52 -9.01
N PHE A 69 0.59 17.62 -8.96
CA PHE A 69 0.56 16.48 -9.85
C PHE A 69 -0.73 16.46 -10.66
N VAL A 70 -0.61 16.06 -11.92
CA VAL A 70 -1.74 15.77 -12.82
C VAL A 70 -1.39 14.52 -13.59
N GLY A 71 -2.27 13.54 -13.58
CA GLY A 71 -2.02 12.26 -14.23
C GLY A 71 -3.24 11.68 -14.89
N MET A 72 -2.98 10.80 -15.85
CA MET A 72 -3.97 9.91 -16.42
C MET A 72 -3.42 8.51 -16.57
N VAL A 73 -4.30 7.53 -16.47
CA VAL A 73 -4.02 6.12 -16.69
C VAL A 73 -4.99 5.63 -17.77
N LYS A 74 -4.47 4.89 -18.76
CA LYS A 74 -5.24 4.24 -19.83
C LYS A 74 -4.85 2.78 -19.97
N GLY A 75 -5.80 1.88 -20.17
CA GLY A 75 -5.59 0.43 -20.24
C GLY A 75 -6.68 -0.30 -19.46
N ASP A 76 -6.29 -1.20 -18.56
CA ASP A 76 -7.20 -1.85 -17.59
C ASP A 76 -7.78 -0.84 -16.56
N PHE A 77 -7.23 0.37 -16.54
CA PHE A 77 -7.74 1.54 -15.84
C PHE A 77 -7.91 2.68 -16.84
N ASP A 78 -9.01 3.39 -16.71
CA ASP A 78 -9.25 4.69 -17.34
C ASP A 78 -9.58 5.68 -16.24
N ALA A 79 -8.57 6.44 -15.82
CA ALA A 79 -8.70 7.40 -14.74
C ALA A 79 -7.87 8.65 -15.00
N THR A 80 -8.36 9.78 -14.52
CA THR A 80 -7.63 11.05 -14.48
C THR A 80 -7.61 11.54 -13.05
N PHE A 81 -6.47 12.04 -12.59
CA PHE A 81 -6.30 12.54 -11.25
C PHE A 81 -5.43 13.78 -11.22
N ALA A 82 -5.60 14.58 -10.17
CA ALA A 82 -4.75 15.72 -9.89
C ALA A 82 -4.73 15.98 -8.39
N GLY A 83 -3.70 16.68 -7.93
CA GLY A 83 -3.64 17.12 -6.55
C GLY A 83 -2.51 18.08 -6.30
N LEU A 84 -2.62 18.74 -5.15
CA LEU A 84 -1.61 19.59 -4.58
C LEU A 84 -1.06 18.91 -3.33
N LEU A 85 0.26 18.80 -3.23
CA LEU A 85 0.97 18.20 -2.11
C LEU A 85 1.89 19.23 -1.45
N ASP A 86 2.26 18.97 -0.21
CA ASP A 86 3.19 19.74 0.61
C ASP A 86 2.84 21.25 0.68
N ASN A 87 1.54 21.59 0.73
CA ASN A 87 1.10 22.99 0.85
C ASN A 87 1.20 23.46 2.31
N HIS A 88 2.18 24.31 2.60
CA HIS A 88 2.41 24.85 3.93
C HIS A 88 1.38 25.93 4.27
N ILE A 89 0.46 25.63 5.20
CA ILE A 89 -0.48 26.59 5.79
C ILE A 89 0.20 27.40 6.89
N ILE A 90 1.04 26.71 7.67
CA ILE A 90 2.03 27.31 8.56
C ILE A 90 3.35 26.70 8.15
N ASP A 91 4.32 27.56 7.85
CA ASP A 91 5.58 27.15 7.28
C ASP A 91 6.26 26.04 8.11
N GLU A 92 6.65 24.96 7.41
CA GLU A 92 7.31 23.76 7.92
C GLU A 92 6.62 23.05 9.11
N THR A 93 5.39 23.44 9.44
CA THR A 93 4.69 23.04 10.67
C THR A 93 3.31 22.46 10.40
N LEU A 94 2.53 23.08 9.50
CA LEU A 94 1.18 22.64 9.16
C LEU A 94 1.05 22.52 7.65
N ILE A 95 0.92 21.30 7.18
CA ILE A 95 0.91 20.94 5.78
C ILE A 95 -0.47 20.41 5.40
N LEU A 96 -0.97 20.85 4.25
CA LEU A 96 -2.22 20.41 3.66
C LEU A 96 -1.97 19.81 2.28
N ASP A 97 -2.48 18.60 2.10
CA ASP A 97 -2.51 17.93 0.81
C ASP A 97 -3.95 17.74 0.38
N VAL A 98 -4.22 17.91 -0.90
CA VAL A 98 -5.53 17.69 -1.50
C VAL A 98 -5.38 16.99 -2.84
N SER A 99 -6.21 16.00 -3.09
CA SER A 99 -6.20 15.28 -4.36
C SER A 99 -7.59 14.85 -4.76
N GLY A 100 -7.77 14.59 -6.04
CA GLY A 100 -9.00 14.05 -6.55
C GLY A 100 -8.86 13.54 -7.97
N GLY A 101 -9.90 12.88 -8.44
CA GLY A 101 -9.90 12.31 -9.77
C GLY A 101 -11.23 11.70 -10.16
N VAL A 102 -11.30 11.33 -11.43
CA VAL A 102 -12.42 10.65 -12.06
C VAL A 102 -11.93 9.28 -12.51
N ILE A 103 -12.74 8.25 -12.27
CA ILE A 103 -12.47 6.87 -12.63
C ILE A 103 -13.56 6.46 -13.62
N ASN A 104 -13.25 6.53 -14.91
CA ASN A 104 -14.16 6.07 -15.94
C ASN A 104 -14.27 4.54 -15.91
N GLU A 105 -13.13 3.87 -15.74
CA GLU A 105 -13.02 2.42 -15.67
C GLU A 105 -11.88 2.01 -14.74
N ALA A 106 -12.08 0.96 -13.95
CA ALA A 106 -11.03 0.31 -13.19
C ALA A 106 -11.35 -1.17 -12.99
N ILE A 107 -10.32 -2.01 -13.07
CA ILE A 107 -10.42 -3.43 -12.76
C ILE A 107 -9.75 -3.66 -11.40
N VAL A 108 -10.46 -4.33 -10.49
CA VAL A 108 -9.94 -4.68 -9.16
C VAL A 108 -9.97 -6.19 -9.00
N THR A 109 -8.81 -6.80 -8.75
CA THR A 109 -8.73 -8.25 -8.49
C THR A 109 -8.95 -8.53 -7.01
N SER A 110 -9.77 -9.54 -6.72
CA SER A 110 -9.97 -10.08 -5.37
C SER A 110 -9.68 -11.58 -5.37
N TYR A 111 -8.54 -11.96 -4.78
CA TYR A 111 -8.19 -13.35 -4.56
C TYR A 111 -9.13 -13.98 -3.54
N GLN A 112 -9.65 -15.17 -3.85
CA GLN A 112 -10.51 -15.95 -2.97
C GLN A 112 -9.66 -16.80 -2.03
N GLY A 113 -10.18 -17.11 -0.84
CA GLY A 113 -9.39 -17.78 0.20
C GLY A 113 -8.69 -16.80 1.13
N ARG A 114 -8.76 -17.05 2.44
CA ARG A 114 -7.92 -16.40 3.46
C ARG A 114 -6.67 -17.24 3.75
N GLY A 115 -5.61 -16.61 4.22
CA GLY A 115 -4.34 -17.27 4.52
C GLY A 115 -3.49 -17.64 3.28
N PHE A 116 -2.48 -18.48 3.50
CA PHE A 116 -1.46 -18.82 2.49
C PHE A 116 -1.79 -20.03 1.61
N ASP A 117 -2.83 -20.80 1.95
CA ASP A 117 -3.23 -22.01 1.21
C ASP A 117 -4.32 -21.72 0.15
N SER A 118 -4.64 -20.44 -0.05
CA SER A 118 -5.52 -19.99 -1.12
C SER A 118 -4.92 -20.28 -2.50
N ASP A 119 -5.75 -20.64 -3.48
CA ASP A 119 -5.31 -20.92 -4.84
C ASP A 119 -5.04 -19.59 -5.59
N PRO A 120 -3.83 -19.35 -6.13
CA PRO A 120 -3.52 -18.13 -6.87
C PRO A 120 -4.35 -17.93 -8.13
N LYS A 121 -4.96 -18.99 -8.69
CA LYS A 121 -5.83 -18.91 -9.86
C LYS A 121 -7.30 -18.71 -9.52
N ASN A 122 -7.64 -18.74 -8.23
CA ASN A 122 -9.00 -18.53 -7.77
C ASN A 122 -9.18 -17.07 -7.33
N TYR A 123 -9.54 -16.23 -8.29
CA TYR A 123 -9.82 -14.81 -8.06
C TYR A 123 -10.96 -14.34 -8.95
N ASN A 124 -11.64 -13.30 -8.48
CA ASN A 124 -12.64 -12.60 -9.28
C ASN A 124 -12.10 -11.20 -9.58
N THR A 125 -12.40 -10.70 -10.77
CA THR A 125 -12.13 -9.30 -11.12
C THR A 125 -13.42 -8.51 -11.14
N PHE A 126 -13.40 -7.35 -10.50
CA PHE A 126 -14.51 -6.43 -10.42
C PHE A 126 -14.22 -5.25 -11.34
N LYS A 127 -15.07 -5.06 -12.34
CA LYS A 127 -15.02 -3.88 -13.20
C LYS A 127 -15.90 -2.80 -12.57
N VAL A 128 -15.34 -1.65 -12.27
CA VAL A 128 -16.04 -0.48 -11.73
C VAL A 128 -15.83 0.72 -12.64
N GLY A 129 -16.77 1.67 -12.61
CA GLY A 129 -16.71 2.87 -13.46
C GLY A 129 -17.67 3.95 -13.00
N ASP A 130 -17.77 5.01 -13.80
CA ASP A 130 -18.52 6.25 -13.49
C ASP A 130 -18.19 6.79 -12.10
N GLY A 131 -16.92 6.68 -11.71
CA GLY A 131 -16.44 6.97 -10.38
C GLY A 131 -15.81 8.34 -10.24
N GLU A 132 -15.80 8.84 -9.02
CA GLU A 132 -15.00 10.01 -8.64
C GLU A 132 -14.43 9.79 -7.25
N GLY A 133 -13.25 10.34 -7.00
CA GLY A 133 -12.57 10.26 -5.72
C GLY A 133 -12.02 11.61 -5.32
N THR A 134 -12.09 11.93 -4.05
CA THR A 134 -11.41 13.08 -3.46
C THR A 134 -10.80 12.70 -2.14
N GLY A 135 -9.66 13.29 -1.82
CA GLY A 135 -9.05 13.15 -0.53
C GLY A 135 -8.24 14.36 -0.12
N GLY A 136 -7.86 14.35 1.14
CA GLY A 136 -6.93 15.32 1.70
C GLY A 136 -6.21 14.75 2.90
N ARG A 137 -5.05 15.31 3.18
CA ARG A 137 -4.27 15.05 4.39
C ARG A 137 -3.92 16.36 5.05
N ILE A 138 -4.07 16.40 6.37
CA ILE A 138 -3.50 17.43 7.22
C ILE A 138 -2.36 16.81 8.03
N MET A 139 -1.20 17.44 8.01
CA MET A 139 -0.01 16.96 8.71
C MET A 139 0.59 18.08 9.57
N LEU A 140 0.87 17.74 10.82
CA LEU A 140 1.68 18.54 11.72
C LEU A 140 3.09 17.97 11.74
N THR A 141 4.08 18.85 11.57
CA THR A 141 5.49 18.49 11.46
C THR A 141 6.30 19.27 12.50
N PHE A 142 7.25 18.61 13.14
CA PHE A 142 8.15 19.22 14.12
C PHE A 142 9.55 18.65 14.01
N TRP A 143 10.53 19.45 14.47
CA TRP A 143 11.94 19.07 14.52
C TRP A 143 12.42 18.56 13.17
N GLU A 144 12.46 19.42 12.15
CA GLU A 144 12.97 19.07 10.80
C GLU A 144 12.25 17.83 10.20
N ARG A 145 10.91 17.84 10.28
CA ARG A 145 10.03 16.75 9.80
C ARG A 145 10.33 15.38 10.46
N ARG A 146 10.94 15.35 11.64
CA ARG A 146 11.25 14.10 12.36
C ARG A 146 10.07 13.59 13.16
N LEU A 147 9.21 14.49 13.64
CA LEU A 147 7.99 14.14 14.35
C LEU A 147 6.81 14.62 13.53
N ASN A 148 6.01 13.67 13.04
CA ASN A 148 4.88 13.98 12.18
C ASN A 148 3.61 13.32 12.73
N ALA A 149 2.53 14.08 12.80
CA ALA A 149 1.20 13.58 13.11
C ALA A 149 0.26 13.97 11.98
N PHE A 150 -0.52 13.02 11.47
CA PHE A 150 -1.38 13.30 10.32
C PHE A 150 -2.76 12.69 10.45
N ALA A 151 -3.70 13.30 9.75
CA ALA A 151 -5.01 12.74 9.49
C ALA A 151 -5.30 12.84 7.99
N THR A 152 -5.74 11.73 7.41
CA THR A 152 -6.06 11.61 6.00
C THR A 152 -7.51 11.18 5.85
N GLN A 153 -8.20 11.73 4.86
CA GLN A 153 -9.52 11.24 4.45
C GLN A 153 -9.53 11.09 2.94
N PHE A 154 -10.01 9.94 2.46
CA PHE A 154 -10.31 9.70 1.06
C PHE A 154 -11.75 9.19 0.95
N LEU A 155 -12.52 9.77 0.04
CA LEU A 155 -13.87 9.37 -0.28
C LEU A 155 -13.93 9.08 -1.78
N GLN A 156 -14.43 7.90 -2.13
CA GLN A 156 -14.64 7.49 -3.49
C GLN A 156 -16.08 7.07 -3.68
N SER A 157 -16.61 7.36 -4.86
CA SER A 157 -17.87 6.78 -5.31
C SER A 157 -17.67 6.11 -6.67
N SER A 158 -18.31 4.97 -6.89
CA SER A 158 -18.22 4.24 -8.17
C SER A 158 -19.44 3.34 -8.37
N ARG A 159 -19.67 2.92 -9.61
CA ARG A 159 -20.69 1.93 -9.97
C ARG A 159 -20.03 0.61 -10.32
N LEU A 160 -20.59 -0.49 -9.85
CA LEU A 160 -20.23 -1.82 -10.34
C LEU A 160 -20.70 -1.95 -11.79
N LYS A 161 -19.79 -2.35 -12.68
CA LYS A 161 -20.04 -2.56 -14.10
C LYS A 161 -20.02 -4.04 -14.48
N GLY A 162 -19.32 -4.87 -13.71
CA GLY A 162 -19.36 -6.32 -13.89
C GLY A 162 -18.45 -7.06 -12.94
N VAL A 163 -18.68 -8.36 -12.82
CA VAL A 163 -17.86 -9.30 -12.06
C VAL A 163 -17.50 -10.44 -13.00
N TYR A 164 -16.22 -10.78 -13.04
CA TYR A 164 -15.66 -11.77 -13.94
C TYR A 164 -14.82 -12.79 -13.16
N GLU A 165 -14.82 -14.03 -13.64
CA GLU A 165 -13.91 -15.10 -13.21
C GLU A 165 -12.47 -14.81 -13.62
N ALA A 166 -11.53 -15.60 -13.10
CA ALA A 166 -10.11 -15.45 -13.38
C ALA A 166 -9.73 -15.60 -14.87
N ASP A 167 -10.50 -16.36 -15.64
CA ASP A 167 -10.30 -16.57 -17.08
C ASP A 167 -10.99 -15.51 -17.96
N GLY A 168 -11.64 -14.52 -17.35
CA GLY A 168 -12.38 -13.46 -18.02
C GLY A 168 -13.84 -13.78 -18.32
N THR A 169 -14.35 -14.94 -17.89
CA THR A 169 -15.78 -15.29 -18.03
C THR A 169 -16.65 -14.35 -17.18
N LEU A 170 -17.68 -13.76 -17.77
CA LEU A 170 -18.63 -12.90 -17.05
C LEU A 170 -19.47 -13.72 -16.07
N ILE A 171 -19.46 -13.34 -14.79
CA ILE A 171 -20.32 -13.90 -13.73
C ILE A 171 -21.61 -13.10 -13.63
N TYR A 172 -21.48 -11.78 -13.57
CA TYR A 172 -22.59 -10.88 -13.29
C TYR A 172 -22.35 -9.51 -13.89
N GLU A 173 -23.33 -9.00 -14.63
CA GLU A 173 -23.38 -7.62 -15.11
C GLU A 173 -24.70 -7.00 -14.64
N PRO A 174 -24.66 -5.92 -13.82
CA PRO A 174 -25.87 -5.28 -13.35
C PRO A 174 -26.50 -4.42 -14.46
N ASP A 175 -27.79 -4.61 -14.76
CA ASP A 175 -28.56 -3.72 -15.65
C ASP A 175 -28.52 -2.25 -15.19
N SER A 176 -28.52 -2.06 -13.86
CA SER A 176 -28.32 -0.75 -13.22
C SER A 176 -27.81 -0.95 -11.79
N ALA A 177 -26.55 -0.57 -11.54
CA ALA A 177 -25.97 -0.53 -10.19
C ALA A 177 -25.98 0.88 -9.64
N ALA A 178 -26.44 1.06 -8.40
CA ALA A 178 -26.32 2.35 -7.70
C ALA A 178 -24.86 2.78 -7.53
N LYS A 179 -24.61 4.10 -7.49
CA LYS A 179 -23.28 4.62 -7.17
C LYS A 179 -23.04 4.39 -5.67
N THR A 180 -22.06 3.55 -5.34
CA THR A 180 -21.71 3.24 -3.95
C THR A 180 -20.61 4.19 -3.50
N LYS A 181 -20.78 4.81 -2.33
CA LYS A 181 -19.75 5.66 -1.72
C LYS A 181 -19.02 4.87 -0.64
N VAL A 182 -17.71 4.76 -0.79
CA VAL A 182 -16.81 4.17 0.20
C VAL A 182 -15.74 5.18 0.55
N GLY A 183 -15.13 5.03 1.72
CA GLY A 183 -14.05 5.91 2.12
C GLY A 183 -13.11 5.26 3.10
N MET A 184 -11.96 5.89 3.23
CA MET A 184 -10.96 5.55 4.22
C MET A 184 -10.57 6.80 5.00
N GLN A 185 -10.49 6.67 6.32
CA GLN A 185 -9.96 7.70 7.19
C GLN A 185 -8.74 7.11 7.89
N SER A 186 -7.59 7.76 7.77
CA SER A 186 -6.36 7.36 8.43
C SER A 186 -5.94 8.41 9.45
N ARG A 187 -5.39 7.96 10.57
CA ARG A 187 -4.73 8.81 11.56
C ARG A 187 -3.40 8.18 11.88
N GLY A 188 -2.33 8.95 11.84
CA GLY A 188 -1.00 8.40 11.91
C GLY A 188 -0.01 9.25 12.69
N LEU A 189 0.99 8.57 13.23
CA LEU A 189 2.22 9.15 13.76
C LEU A 189 3.40 8.57 12.99
N LEU A 190 4.33 9.43 12.62
CA LEU A 190 5.58 9.06 11.97
C LEU A 190 6.75 9.72 12.68
N LEU A 191 7.64 8.87 13.19
CA LEU A 191 8.90 9.25 13.80
C LEU A 191 10.02 8.92 12.80
N ASP A 192 10.63 9.94 12.23
CA ASP A 192 11.68 9.82 11.22
C ASP A 192 13.01 10.34 11.79
N PHE A 193 13.78 9.44 12.39
CA PHE A 193 15.13 9.73 12.90
C PHE A 193 16.20 9.29 11.91
N THR A 194 15.92 9.46 10.62
CA THR A 194 16.88 9.16 9.57
C THR A 194 17.67 10.41 9.19
N ASP A 195 18.75 10.19 8.44
CA ASP A 195 19.57 11.25 7.86
C ASP A 195 18.90 11.94 6.66
N ASP A 196 17.85 11.39 6.06
CA ASP A 196 17.25 11.95 4.85
C ASP A 196 15.78 11.53 4.76
N TRP A 197 14.87 12.46 4.45
CA TRP A 197 13.44 12.16 4.39
C TRP A 197 13.06 11.25 3.21
N GLY A 198 13.65 11.48 2.04
CA GLY A 198 13.33 10.79 0.79
C GLY A 198 14.25 9.61 0.47
N ASP A 199 15.55 9.74 0.77
CA ASP A 199 16.57 8.71 0.54
C ASP A 199 17.37 8.35 1.82
N PRO A 200 16.74 7.78 2.87
CA PRO A 200 17.45 7.41 4.08
C PRO A 200 18.61 6.44 3.85
N ARG A 201 19.78 6.74 4.43
CA ARG A 201 20.97 5.86 4.45
C ARG A 201 21.40 5.45 5.85
N LYS A 202 20.99 6.21 6.87
CA LYS A 202 21.30 5.95 8.27
C LYS A 202 20.12 6.33 9.15
N GLY A 203 19.87 5.52 10.17
CA GLY A 203 18.94 5.84 11.25
C GLY A 203 17.71 4.95 11.27
N LEU A 204 16.63 5.46 11.87
CA LEU A 204 15.44 4.68 12.20
C LEU A 204 14.17 5.46 11.88
N LYS A 205 13.21 4.79 11.24
CA LYS A 205 11.86 5.30 10.97
C LYS A 205 10.83 4.40 11.62
N LEU A 206 9.86 4.97 12.32
CA LEU A 206 8.76 4.25 12.96
C LEU A 206 7.44 4.90 12.56
N SER A 207 6.45 4.09 12.18
CA SER A 207 5.11 4.53 11.89
C SER A 207 4.07 3.79 12.71
N HIS A 208 2.99 4.49 13.03
CA HIS A 208 1.78 3.92 13.58
C HIS A 208 0.58 4.56 12.92
N ASN A 209 -0.21 3.76 12.23
CA ASN A 209 -1.38 4.22 11.48
C ASN A 209 -2.63 3.46 11.93
N GLN A 210 -3.72 4.18 12.15
CA GLN A 210 -5.05 3.61 12.36
C GLN A 210 -5.96 3.99 11.20
N ASN A 211 -6.47 2.99 10.49
CA ASN A 211 -7.34 3.14 9.34
C ASN A 211 -8.77 2.73 9.70
N GLY A 212 -9.73 3.61 9.49
CA GLY A 212 -11.17 3.35 9.55
C GLY A 212 -11.79 3.44 8.16
N PHE A 213 -12.93 2.80 7.97
CA PHE A 213 -13.63 2.78 6.69
C PHE A 213 -15.02 3.43 6.81
N VAL A 214 -15.38 4.19 5.78
CA VAL A 214 -16.68 4.86 5.65
C VAL A 214 -17.49 4.13 4.59
N GLY A 215 -18.78 3.90 4.85
CA GLY A 215 -19.69 3.23 3.91
C GLY A 215 -19.55 1.70 3.87
N LEU A 216 -18.55 1.12 4.56
CA LEU A 216 -18.51 -0.31 4.86
C LEU A 216 -19.44 -0.61 6.04
N ASN A 217 -20.16 -1.73 5.99
CA ASN A 217 -21.13 -2.18 7.01
C ASN A 217 -22.43 -1.34 7.15
N SER A 218 -22.96 -0.76 6.07
CA SER A 218 -24.25 -0.06 6.14
C SER A 218 -25.45 -0.97 6.43
N ASP A 219 -25.32 -2.28 6.20
CA ASP A 219 -26.40 -3.27 6.27
C ASP A 219 -26.18 -4.37 7.33
N GLY A 220 -25.17 -4.23 8.19
CA GLY A 220 -24.86 -5.21 9.25
C GLY A 220 -24.16 -6.48 8.77
N ARG A 221 -23.88 -6.62 7.47
CA ARG A 221 -23.31 -7.86 6.91
C ARG A 221 -21.81 -7.97 7.09
N SER A 222 -21.10 -6.86 6.96
CA SER A 222 -19.65 -6.77 7.16
C SER A 222 -19.33 -6.41 8.62
N PRO A 223 -18.10 -6.57 9.12
CA PRO A 223 -17.76 -6.09 10.46
C PRO A 223 -17.59 -4.57 10.50
N GLU A 224 -17.95 -3.94 11.62
CA GLU A 224 -17.35 -2.65 11.98
C GLU A 224 -15.94 -2.93 12.51
N GLN A 225 -14.94 -2.42 11.80
CA GLN A 225 -13.54 -2.63 12.13
C GLN A 225 -12.68 -1.40 11.86
N SER A 226 -11.52 -1.35 12.54
CA SER A 226 -10.40 -0.52 12.14
C SER A 226 -9.15 -1.38 11.96
N ILE A 227 -8.22 -0.93 11.14
CA ILE A 227 -6.92 -1.57 10.93
C ILE A 227 -5.86 -0.76 11.66
N ILE A 228 -5.00 -1.44 12.41
CA ILE A 228 -3.83 -0.84 13.03
C ILE A 228 -2.59 -1.40 12.35
N ASP A 229 -1.83 -0.49 11.74
CA ASP A 229 -0.58 -0.73 11.05
C ASP A 229 0.58 -0.14 11.86
N GLN A 230 1.67 -0.89 11.95
CA GLN A 230 2.89 -0.50 12.64
C GLN A 230 4.08 -0.90 11.79
N ASN A 231 4.96 0.05 11.50
CA ASN A 231 6.14 -0.18 10.69
C ASN A 231 7.39 0.33 11.42
N VAL A 232 8.47 -0.42 11.31
CA VAL A 232 9.79 0.00 11.79
C VAL A 232 10.80 -0.31 10.70
N THR A 233 11.54 0.71 10.26
CA THR A 233 12.58 0.57 9.24
C THR A 233 13.89 1.13 9.75
N ALA A 234 14.94 0.31 9.76
CA ALA A 234 16.28 0.68 10.15
C ALA A 234 17.20 0.72 8.93
N TYR A 235 18.06 1.73 8.88
CA TYR A 235 19.02 1.99 7.81
C TYR A 235 20.42 1.97 8.38
N LEU A 236 21.24 1.05 7.88
CA LEU A 236 22.62 0.85 8.30
C LEU A 236 23.55 1.19 7.13
N PRO A 237 24.40 2.21 7.24
CA PRO A 237 25.33 2.55 6.17
C PRO A 237 26.38 1.44 6.01
N MET A 238 26.66 1.09 4.75
CA MET A 238 27.63 0.07 4.34
C MET A 238 28.71 0.75 3.50
N GLY A 239 29.76 1.24 4.18
CA GLY A 239 30.74 2.12 3.56
C GLY A 239 30.16 3.52 3.34
N GLU A 240 30.64 4.22 2.31
CA GLU A 240 30.26 5.62 2.06
C GLU A 240 28.93 5.75 1.31
N GLN A 241 28.62 4.80 0.43
CA GLN A 241 27.53 4.94 -0.54
C GLN A 241 26.39 3.96 -0.31
N SER A 242 26.66 2.71 0.08
CA SER A 242 25.64 1.67 0.13
C SER A 242 24.90 1.65 1.47
N THR A 243 23.69 1.09 1.48
CA THR A 243 22.84 1.01 2.67
C THR A 243 22.27 -0.38 2.82
N TRP A 244 22.28 -0.93 4.02
CA TRP A 244 21.53 -2.13 4.35
C TRP A 244 20.29 -1.76 5.16
N VAL A 245 19.13 -2.12 4.63
CA VAL A 245 17.83 -1.77 5.20
C VAL A 245 17.16 -3.00 5.80
N PHE A 246 16.51 -2.80 6.94
CA PHE A 246 15.73 -3.81 7.64
C PHE A 246 14.36 -3.23 7.95
N ASN A 247 13.31 -4.00 7.66
CA ASN A 247 11.93 -3.60 7.89
C ASN A 247 11.18 -4.66 8.70
N VAL A 248 10.41 -4.21 9.68
CA VAL A 248 9.43 -5.00 10.40
C VAL A 248 8.08 -4.30 10.31
N PHE A 249 7.11 -5.00 9.75
CA PHE A 249 5.74 -4.52 9.65
C PHE A 249 4.77 -5.45 10.37
N GLN A 250 3.79 -4.88 11.04
CA GLN A 250 2.67 -5.60 11.64
C GLN A 250 1.36 -4.91 11.33
N SER A 251 0.34 -5.70 11.01
CA SER A 251 -1.03 -5.22 10.88
C SER A 251 -1.98 -6.09 11.67
N LYS A 252 -3.04 -5.48 12.20
CA LYS A 252 -4.17 -6.19 12.80
C LYS A 252 -5.48 -5.49 12.51
N ALA A 253 -6.51 -6.26 12.26
CA ALA A 253 -7.88 -5.81 12.34
C ALA A 253 -8.33 -5.76 13.81
N VAL A 254 -9.10 -4.73 14.13
CA VAL A 254 -9.75 -4.53 15.42
C VAL A 254 -11.24 -4.40 15.14
N VAL A 255 -11.98 -5.48 15.35
CA VAL A 255 -13.43 -5.53 15.18
C VAL A 255 -14.11 -4.99 16.44
N THR A 256 -14.91 -3.95 16.27
CA THR A 256 -15.75 -3.38 17.35
C THR A 256 -17.13 -4.01 17.37
N LYS A 257 -17.63 -4.41 16.20
CA LYS A 257 -18.89 -5.15 16.04
C LYS A 257 -18.75 -6.14 14.90
N GLN A 258 -19.09 -7.40 15.18
CA GLN A 258 -19.05 -8.46 14.17
C GLN A 258 -20.12 -8.23 13.09
N GLY A 259 -19.82 -8.67 11.87
CA GLY A 259 -20.80 -8.80 10.80
C GLY A 259 -21.65 -10.05 10.97
N LEU A 260 -22.31 -10.47 9.90
CA LEU A 260 -23.09 -11.70 9.90
C LEU A 260 -22.16 -12.93 9.98
N THR A 261 -22.29 -13.73 11.04
CA THR A 261 -21.45 -14.94 11.24
C THR A 261 -22.24 -16.25 11.23
N ASP A 262 -23.56 -16.16 11.05
CA ASP A 262 -24.43 -17.33 10.86
C ASP A 262 -24.25 -17.89 9.44
N LYS A 263 -23.82 -19.15 9.37
CA LYS A 263 -23.46 -19.80 8.11
C LYS A 263 -24.68 -20.01 7.20
N GLU A 264 -25.82 -20.41 7.75
CA GLU A 264 -27.05 -20.66 6.98
C GLU A 264 -27.64 -19.36 6.46
N ALA A 265 -27.63 -18.31 7.28
CA ALA A 265 -28.05 -16.98 6.87
C ALA A 265 -27.14 -16.42 5.77
N LEU A 266 -25.82 -16.57 5.90
CA LEU A 266 -24.86 -16.19 4.85
C LEU A 266 -25.06 -17.01 3.58
N ARG A 267 -25.29 -18.32 3.70
CA ARG A 267 -25.53 -19.20 2.55
C ARG A 267 -26.77 -18.80 1.80
N THR A 268 -27.88 -18.58 2.52
CA THR A 268 -29.13 -18.09 1.94
C THR A 268 -28.93 -16.74 1.25
N LEU A 269 -28.16 -15.85 1.88
CA LEU A 269 -27.92 -14.51 1.37
C LEU A 269 -27.06 -14.50 0.10
N LEU A 270 -25.99 -15.30 0.06
CA LEU A 270 -24.97 -15.24 -0.99
C LEU A 270 -25.18 -16.28 -2.10
N TYR A 271 -25.83 -17.42 -1.79
CA TYR A 271 -25.88 -18.60 -2.66
C TYR A 271 -27.30 -19.19 -2.81
N SER A 272 -28.36 -18.46 -2.47
CA SER A 272 -29.74 -18.97 -2.62
C SER A 272 -30.12 -19.38 -4.04
N ASN A 273 -29.46 -18.80 -5.05
CA ASN A 273 -29.69 -19.11 -6.47
C ASN A 273 -28.67 -20.10 -7.05
N VAL A 274 -27.81 -20.71 -6.23
CA VAL A 274 -26.79 -21.65 -6.69
C VAL A 274 -27.23 -23.08 -6.36
N ASP A 275 -27.52 -23.86 -7.40
CA ASP A 275 -27.80 -25.29 -7.29
C ASP A 275 -26.59 -26.10 -7.76
N CYS A 276 -25.78 -26.57 -6.81
CA CYS A 276 -24.59 -27.36 -7.10
C CYS A 276 -24.91 -28.70 -7.80
N SER A 277 -26.13 -29.22 -7.70
CA SER A 277 -26.52 -30.47 -8.36
C SER A 277 -26.54 -30.36 -9.89
N LEU A 278 -26.67 -29.14 -10.42
CA LEU A 278 -26.68 -28.85 -11.84
C LEU A 278 -25.28 -28.67 -12.44
N THR A 279 -24.24 -28.72 -11.61
CA THR A 279 -22.84 -28.57 -12.05
C THR A 279 -22.22 -29.90 -12.46
N SER A 280 -21.17 -29.85 -13.28
CA SER A 280 -20.41 -31.05 -13.69
C SER A 280 -19.68 -31.73 -12.54
N ASP A 281 -19.48 -31.04 -11.41
CA ASP A 281 -18.85 -31.55 -10.20
C ASP A 281 -19.53 -30.97 -8.94
N PRO A 282 -20.65 -31.59 -8.48
CA PRO A 282 -21.42 -31.09 -7.35
C PRO A 282 -20.64 -31.03 -6.04
N GLN A 283 -19.72 -31.97 -5.79
CA GLN A 283 -18.92 -32.00 -4.57
C GLN A 283 -17.93 -30.84 -4.52
N LYS A 284 -17.27 -30.56 -5.65
CA LYS A 284 -16.37 -29.41 -5.76
C LYS A 284 -17.13 -28.10 -5.61
N CYS A 285 -18.31 -27.98 -6.21
CA CYS A 285 -19.18 -26.81 -6.02
C CYS A 285 -19.50 -26.57 -4.54
N GLU A 286 -20.00 -27.58 -3.81
CA GLU A 286 -20.33 -27.45 -2.40
C GLU A 286 -19.12 -27.10 -1.53
N SER A 287 -17.98 -27.78 -1.72
CA SER A 287 -16.76 -27.48 -0.98
C SER A 287 -16.21 -26.06 -1.23
N THR A 288 -16.54 -25.48 -2.39
CA THR A 288 -16.11 -24.12 -2.77
C THR A 288 -16.98 -23.09 -2.08
N ILE A 289 -18.31 -23.29 -2.09
CA ILE A 289 -19.26 -22.47 -1.33
C ILE A 289 -18.92 -22.50 0.16
N ASP A 290 -18.70 -23.69 0.73
CA ASP A 290 -18.33 -23.84 2.13
C ASP A 290 -17.08 -23.04 2.49
N ARG A 291 -16.02 -23.12 1.67
CA ARG A 291 -14.79 -22.36 1.90
C ARG A 291 -15.02 -20.86 1.85
N GLN A 292 -15.80 -20.37 0.88
CA GLN A 292 -16.12 -18.95 0.77
C GLN A 292 -16.98 -18.46 1.94
N LEU A 293 -17.90 -19.29 2.44
CA LEU A 293 -18.67 -19.00 3.65
C LEU A 293 -17.77 -18.92 4.88
N GLU A 294 -16.85 -19.88 5.09
CA GLU A 294 -15.90 -19.82 6.21
C GLU A 294 -15.01 -18.58 6.14
N ASP A 295 -14.55 -18.19 4.94
CA ASP A 295 -13.80 -16.96 4.74
C ASP A 295 -14.62 -15.71 5.10
N ALA A 296 -15.88 -15.65 4.69
CA ALA A 296 -16.79 -14.56 5.01
C ALA A 296 -17.06 -14.49 6.52
N ILE A 297 -17.31 -15.63 7.16
CA ILE A 297 -17.48 -15.73 8.62
C ILE A 297 -16.22 -15.27 9.35
N ALA A 298 -15.05 -15.72 8.92
CA ALA A 298 -13.77 -15.31 9.50
C ALA A 298 -13.53 -13.80 9.33
N ALA A 299 -13.79 -13.25 8.15
CA ALA A 299 -13.71 -11.82 7.90
C ALA A 299 -14.70 -11.04 8.80
N ASN A 300 -15.94 -11.52 8.93
CA ASN A 300 -16.99 -10.88 9.74
C ASN A 300 -16.73 -10.99 11.25
N ARG A 301 -16.00 -12.01 11.68
CA ARG A 301 -15.67 -12.26 13.09
C ARG A 301 -14.39 -11.55 13.53
N TYR A 302 -13.33 -11.67 12.73
CA TYR A 302 -11.97 -11.25 13.09
C TYR A 302 -11.51 -10.00 12.34
N GLY A 303 -12.20 -9.61 11.27
CA GLY A 303 -11.83 -8.49 10.41
C GLY A 303 -10.78 -8.88 9.38
N THR A 304 -10.29 -7.89 8.64
CA THR A 304 -9.23 -8.07 7.64
C THR A 304 -8.20 -6.95 7.82
N ALA A 305 -6.96 -7.35 8.14
CA ALA A 305 -5.82 -6.47 8.27
C ALA A 305 -5.25 -6.09 6.89
N SER A 306 -4.27 -5.20 6.88
CA SER A 306 -3.48 -4.89 5.69
C SER A 306 -2.85 -6.17 5.14
N GLY A 307 -3.19 -6.48 3.88
CA GLY A 307 -2.80 -7.72 3.20
C GLY A 307 -1.30 -7.79 2.85
N LEU A 308 -0.90 -8.93 2.31
CA LEU A 308 0.45 -9.19 1.82
C LEU A 308 0.44 -9.41 0.30
N GLY A 309 1.58 -9.11 -0.33
CA GLY A 309 1.75 -9.13 -1.78
C GLY A 309 1.78 -7.71 -2.37
N GLY A 310 2.30 -7.60 -3.59
CA GLY A 310 2.42 -6.37 -4.35
C GLY A 310 3.71 -5.58 -4.06
N VAL A 311 3.67 -4.26 -4.29
CA VAL A 311 4.92 -3.48 -4.45
C VAL A 311 5.67 -3.17 -3.15
N SER A 312 5.02 -3.33 -2.00
CA SER A 312 5.59 -2.97 -0.70
C SER A 312 5.89 -4.17 0.20
N ARG A 313 5.23 -5.32 0.03
CA ARG A 313 5.40 -6.48 0.92
C ARG A 313 5.22 -7.76 0.12
N LEU A 314 6.12 -8.73 0.29
CA LEU A 314 6.11 -9.98 -0.46
C LEU A 314 6.04 -9.71 -1.98
N ARG A 315 7.01 -8.95 -2.49
CA ARG A 315 7.06 -8.44 -3.87
C ARG A 315 6.99 -9.52 -4.95
N GLY A 316 7.30 -10.76 -4.61
CA GLY A 316 7.15 -11.94 -5.48
C GLY A 316 5.71 -12.38 -5.72
N PHE A 317 4.73 -11.76 -5.06
CA PHE A 317 3.31 -12.11 -5.13
C PHE A 317 2.47 -10.90 -5.60
N PRO A 318 1.32 -11.11 -6.25
CA PRO A 318 0.42 -10.03 -6.66
C PRO A 318 -0.09 -9.17 -5.50
N GLN A 319 -0.53 -7.94 -5.81
CA GLN A 319 -1.12 -7.04 -4.82
C GLN A 319 -2.36 -7.68 -4.17
N GLY A 320 -2.41 -7.67 -2.83
CA GLY A 320 -3.55 -8.21 -2.07
C GLY A 320 -3.70 -9.74 -2.13
N ARG A 321 -2.64 -10.45 -2.56
CA ARG A 321 -2.66 -11.92 -2.74
C ARG A 321 -3.05 -12.69 -1.49
N PHE A 322 -2.61 -12.24 -0.31
CA PHE A 322 -2.93 -12.89 0.96
C PHE A 322 -3.62 -11.95 1.93
N LYS A 323 -4.70 -12.45 2.55
CA LYS A 323 -5.56 -11.72 3.47
C LYS A 323 -5.87 -12.54 4.72
N GLY A 324 -6.09 -11.84 5.83
CA GLY A 324 -6.27 -12.41 7.17
C GLY A 324 -6.48 -11.28 8.19
N ALA A 325 -6.87 -11.60 9.42
CA ALA A 325 -7.09 -10.56 10.44
C ALA A 325 -5.81 -10.00 11.06
N ARG A 326 -4.66 -10.66 10.85
CA ARG A 326 -3.34 -10.25 11.37
C ARG A 326 -2.25 -10.60 10.38
N THR A 327 -1.31 -9.69 10.17
CA THR A 327 -0.11 -9.92 9.36
C THR A 327 1.14 -9.48 10.10
N ARG A 328 2.25 -10.17 9.83
CA ARG A 328 3.59 -9.74 10.25
C ARG A 328 4.57 -10.01 9.11
N PHE A 329 5.38 -9.02 8.80
CA PHE A 329 6.33 -9.03 7.70
C PHE A 329 7.71 -8.62 8.20
N PHE A 330 8.73 -9.27 7.63
CA PHE A 330 10.14 -8.95 7.78
C PHE A 330 10.73 -8.81 6.39
N GLY A 331 11.41 -7.69 6.14
CA GLY A 331 12.12 -7.42 4.91
C GLY A 331 13.55 -7.01 5.20
N THR A 332 14.47 -7.41 4.34
CA THR A 332 15.82 -6.85 4.32
C THR A 332 16.24 -6.57 2.90
N GLU A 333 16.94 -5.46 2.69
CA GLU A 333 17.36 -5.01 1.38
C GLU A 333 18.75 -4.38 1.43
N PHE A 334 19.69 -4.94 0.68
CA PHE A 334 20.97 -4.30 0.43
C PHE A 334 20.86 -3.39 -0.79
N ARG A 335 21.06 -2.10 -0.58
CA ARG A 335 20.99 -1.03 -1.57
C ARG A 335 22.40 -0.62 -1.96
N TRP A 336 22.82 -1.05 -3.13
CA TRP A 336 24.08 -0.64 -3.73
C TRP A 336 23.86 0.63 -4.56
N ASN A 337 24.26 1.77 -4.00
CA ASN A 337 24.33 3.03 -4.75
C ASN A 337 25.57 3.00 -5.65
N LEU A 338 25.36 3.06 -6.96
CA LEU A 338 26.41 2.96 -7.98
C LEU A 338 27.06 4.31 -8.28
N THR A 339 26.31 5.39 -8.07
CA THR A 339 26.73 6.76 -8.33
C THR A 339 26.17 7.66 -7.23
N ASP A 340 26.98 8.59 -6.74
CA ASP A 340 26.54 9.75 -5.95
C ASP A 340 26.91 11.02 -6.74
N GLU A 341 26.41 11.10 -7.96
CA GLU A 341 26.70 12.21 -8.87
C GLU A 341 25.46 13.10 -8.95
N SER A 342 25.61 14.39 -8.63
CA SER A 342 24.62 15.42 -8.93
C SER A 342 24.74 15.79 -10.41
N VAL A 343 23.95 15.11 -11.25
CA VAL A 343 23.94 15.35 -12.70
C VAL A 343 22.62 16.00 -13.08
N PRO A 344 22.60 17.31 -13.35
CA PRO A 344 21.44 17.97 -13.93
C PRO A 344 21.11 17.33 -15.27
N PHE A 345 19.84 17.10 -15.52
CA PHE A 345 19.36 16.71 -16.83
C PHE A 345 18.16 17.58 -17.21
N ASN A 346 18.11 17.96 -18.47
CA ASN A 346 17.03 18.75 -19.05
C ASN A 346 16.71 18.17 -20.41
N PHE A 347 15.83 17.16 -20.40
CA PHE A 347 15.24 16.59 -21.60
C PHE A 347 13.86 17.20 -21.82
N TYR A 348 13.37 17.18 -23.06
CA TYR A 348 12.06 17.77 -23.43
C TYR A 348 10.88 17.39 -22.52
N LEU A 349 10.95 16.26 -21.81
CA LEU A 349 9.91 15.75 -20.92
C LEU A 349 10.32 15.69 -19.44
N ILE A 350 11.59 15.93 -19.08
CA ILE A 350 12.05 15.78 -17.70
C ILE A 350 13.18 16.75 -17.38
N LYS A 351 12.99 17.56 -16.33
CA LYS A 351 14.00 18.44 -15.75
C LYS A 351 14.13 18.17 -14.25
N ASP A 352 15.22 17.51 -13.87
CA ASP A 352 15.66 17.43 -12.47
C ASP A 352 17.18 17.15 -12.38
N VAL A 353 17.67 16.96 -11.18
CA VAL A 353 19.02 16.52 -10.86
C VAL A 353 18.96 15.05 -10.45
N ARG A 354 19.60 14.16 -11.23
CA ARG A 354 19.78 12.78 -10.79
C ARG A 354 20.77 12.80 -9.65
N THR A 355 20.45 12.14 -8.54
CA THR A 355 21.33 12.08 -7.36
C THR A 355 21.93 10.69 -7.17
N SER A 356 21.23 9.61 -7.56
CA SER A 356 21.76 8.26 -7.47
C SER A 356 21.11 7.26 -8.44
N LEU A 357 21.91 6.29 -8.87
CA LEU A 357 21.46 5.04 -9.46
C LEU A 357 21.73 3.91 -8.46
N GLN A 358 20.72 3.09 -8.20
CA GLN A 358 20.80 2.06 -7.15
C GLN A 358 20.37 0.70 -7.68
N ILE A 359 21.14 -0.33 -7.31
CA ILE A 359 20.71 -1.73 -7.42
C ILE A 359 20.38 -2.24 -6.03
N ALA A 360 19.22 -2.86 -5.87
CA ALA A 360 18.75 -3.38 -4.59
C ALA A 360 18.61 -4.90 -4.64
N PHE A 361 19.15 -5.60 -3.65
CA PHE A 361 18.93 -7.04 -3.47
C PHE A 361 18.14 -7.26 -2.19
N PHE A 362 17.03 -7.99 -2.27
CA PHE A 362 16.14 -8.14 -1.12
C PHE A 362 15.72 -9.56 -0.84
N TYR A 363 15.40 -9.78 0.43
CA TYR A 363 14.74 -10.96 0.94
C TYR A 363 13.62 -10.56 1.88
N GLU A 364 12.48 -11.22 1.74
CA GLU A 364 11.25 -10.89 2.42
C GLU A 364 10.58 -12.15 2.93
N ARG A 365 9.99 -12.08 4.11
CA ARG A 365 9.25 -13.18 4.72
C ARG A 365 8.10 -12.64 5.56
N ALA A 366 6.93 -13.26 5.45
CA ALA A 366 5.75 -12.83 6.19
C ALA A 366 4.88 -14.00 6.65
N THR A 367 4.07 -13.72 7.66
CA THR A 367 3.08 -14.61 8.24
C THR A 367 1.72 -13.91 8.34
N ILE A 368 0.66 -14.70 8.24
CA ILE A 368 -0.73 -14.24 8.27
C ILE A 368 -1.57 -15.22 9.10
N ALA A 369 -2.52 -14.69 9.85
CA ALA A 369 -3.39 -15.50 10.70
C ALA A 369 -4.69 -14.76 11.05
N GLU A 370 -5.69 -15.52 11.52
CA GLU A 370 -6.91 -14.94 12.10
C GLU A 370 -6.72 -14.56 13.58
N THR A 371 -5.93 -15.35 14.32
CA THR A 371 -5.68 -15.13 15.75
C THR A 371 -4.22 -14.78 16.04
N ALA A 372 -3.96 -14.23 17.23
CA ALA A 372 -2.60 -13.89 17.64
C ALA A 372 -1.76 -15.13 17.95
N GLN A 373 -2.41 -16.21 18.38
CA GLN A 373 -1.81 -17.50 18.72
C GLN A 373 -1.31 -18.22 17.47
N ASP A 374 -2.02 -18.08 16.35
CA ASP A 374 -1.67 -18.73 15.09
C ASP A 374 -0.66 -17.93 14.25
N LEU A 375 -0.39 -16.68 14.63
CA LEU A 375 0.52 -15.81 13.91
C LEU A 375 1.96 -16.34 14.05
N GLY A 376 2.54 -16.78 12.93
CA GLY A 376 3.85 -17.42 12.88
C GLY A 376 3.82 -18.93 12.63
N ASN A 377 2.64 -19.56 12.57
CA ASN A 377 2.52 -20.99 12.26
C ASN A 377 2.88 -21.30 10.80
N ALA A 378 2.54 -20.40 9.88
CA ALA A 378 2.85 -20.51 8.46
C ALA A 378 3.59 -19.26 7.96
N TRP A 379 4.48 -19.43 6.99
CA TRP A 379 5.29 -18.36 6.42
C TRP A 379 5.40 -18.50 4.91
N ARG A 380 5.39 -17.35 4.21
CA ARG A 380 5.79 -17.24 2.81
C ARG A 380 7.00 -16.32 2.69
N SER A 381 7.77 -16.49 1.64
CA SER A 381 8.97 -15.68 1.38
C SER A 381 9.09 -15.31 -0.08
N SER A 382 9.77 -14.20 -0.34
CA SER A 382 10.17 -13.79 -1.68
C SER A 382 11.56 -13.17 -1.66
N THR A 383 12.29 -13.30 -2.76
CA THR A 383 13.59 -12.67 -2.96
C THR A 383 13.63 -12.03 -4.33
N GLY A 384 14.45 -11.00 -4.51
CA GLY A 384 14.52 -10.33 -5.79
C GLY A 384 15.61 -9.28 -5.90
N THR A 385 15.59 -8.61 -7.04
CA THR A 385 16.50 -7.53 -7.37
C THR A 385 15.71 -6.36 -7.94
N GLY A 386 16.10 -5.15 -7.58
CA GLY A 386 15.49 -3.92 -8.05
C GLY A 386 16.52 -2.97 -8.66
N PHE A 387 16.09 -2.17 -9.62
CA PHE A 387 16.82 -1.02 -10.13
C PHE A 387 16.06 0.25 -9.77
N ARG A 388 16.79 1.28 -9.34
CA ARG A 388 16.22 2.58 -8.99
C ARG A 388 17.01 3.74 -9.55
N MET A 389 16.28 4.77 -9.97
CA MET A 389 16.82 6.11 -10.21
C MET A 389 16.22 7.05 -9.16
N ILE A 390 17.09 7.73 -8.43
CA ILE A 390 16.75 8.67 -7.37
C ILE A 390 17.13 10.07 -7.85
N THR A 391 16.25 11.03 -7.58
CA THR A 391 16.41 12.40 -8.05
C THR A 391 16.36 13.39 -6.87
N ALA A 392 16.84 14.61 -7.08
CA ALA A 392 16.96 15.63 -6.03
C ALA A 392 15.58 16.11 -5.55
N SER A 393 14.58 16.12 -6.43
CA SER A 393 13.21 16.45 -6.04
C SER A 393 12.52 15.36 -5.19
N GLY A 394 13.23 14.31 -4.78
CA GLY A 394 12.71 13.23 -3.95
C GLY A 394 11.98 12.12 -4.71
N MET A 395 11.98 12.14 -6.05
CA MET A 395 11.37 11.05 -6.83
C MET A 395 12.28 9.82 -6.89
N VAL A 396 11.66 8.65 -6.72
CA VAL A 396 12.32 7.34 -6.87
C VAL A 396 11.58 6.53 -7.93
N PHE A 397 12.22 6.31 -9.08
CA PHE A 397 11.71 5.44 -10.13
C PHE A 397 12.20 4.02 -9.86
N ARG A 398 11.30 3.05 -9.75
CA ARG A 398 11.63 1.69 -9.30
C ARG A 398 11.12 0.63 -10.25
N ILE A 399 11.99 -0.32 -10.57
CA ILE A 399 11.66 -1.58 -11.25
C ILE A 399 12.20 -2.73 -10.41
N ASP A 400 11.32 -3.54 -9.83
CA ASP A 400 11.69 -4.71 -9.01
C ASP A 400 11.28 -6.01 -9.73
N VAL A 401 12.20 -6.97 -9.82
CA VAL A 401 11.92 -8.35 -10.22
C VAL A 401 12.06 -9.24 -8.99
N ALA A 402 10.97 -9.88 -8.60
CA ALA A 402 10.91 -10.72 -7.40
C ALA A 402 10.42 -12.12 -7.73
N LYS A 403 10.87 -13.12 -6.97
CA LYS A 403 10.44 -14.51 -7.08
C LYS A 403 9.91 -15.00 -5.73
N GLY A 404 8.71 -15.56 -5.75
CA GLY A 404 8.11 -16.31 -4.65
C GLY A 404 7.84 -17.75 -5.05
N GLU A 405 7.08 -18.45 -4.21
CA GLU A 405 6.65 -19.84 -4.47
C GLU A 405 5.66 -19.94 -5.65
N GLU A 406 4.93 -18.86 -5.94
CA GLU A 406 3.95 -18.79 -7.03
C GLU A 406 4.53 -18.31 -8.37
N GLY A 407 5.85 -18.06 -8.43
CA GLY A 407 6.54 -17.64 -9.64
C GLY A 407 7.26 -16.30 -9.49
N ALA A 408 7.56 -15.68 -10.63
CA ALA A 408 8.20 -14.38 -10.69
C ALA A 408 7.16 -13.27 -10.91
N ASN A 409 7.43 -12.10 -10.32
CA ASN A 409 6.62 -10.90 -10.44
C ASN A 409 7.54 -9.72 -10.79
N VAL A 410 7.09 -8.86 -11.71
CA VAL A 410 7.76 -7.63 -12.11
C VAL A 410 6.90 -6.46 -11.68
N ASN A 411 7.46 -5.55 -10.88
CA ASN A 411 6.77 -4.40 -10.33
C ASN A 411 7.43 -3.13 -10.83
N VAL A 412 6.65 -2.23 -11.43
CA VAL A 412 7.07 -0.86 -11.77
C VAL A 412 6.29 0.10 -10.89
N PHE A 413 6.99 0.95 -10.13
CA PHE A 413 6.37 1.84 -9.16
C PHE A 413 7.22 3.09 -8.91
N PHE A 414 6.62 4.10 -8.28
CA PHE A 414 7.30 5.33 -7.85
C PHE A 414 7.33 5.34 -6.32
N ASP A 415 8.45 5.73 -5.70
CA ASP A 415 8.76 5.63 -4.25
C ASP A 415 9.47 4.32 -3.83
N TYR A 416 10.12 4.37 -2.67
CA TYR A 416 10.74 3.25 -1.98
C TYR A 416 9.71 2.26 -1.42
N PRO A 417 10.06 0.96 -1.28
CA PRO A 417 9.21 0.03 -0.54
C PRO A 417 9.12 0.44 0.93
N TRP A 418 8.04 0.02 1.59
CA TRP A 418 7.79 0.26 3.01
C TRP A 418 7.60 1.73 3.40
N SER A 419 7.31 2.60 2.43
CA SER A 419 6.90 3.97 2.67
C SER A 419 5.60 4.02 3.49
N ASP A 420 5.61 4.85 4.54
CA ASP A 420 4.54 5.01 5.53
C ASP A 420 3.75 6.31 5.34
N THR A 421 4.19 7.15 4.40
CA THR A 421 3.67 8.49 4.16
C THR A 421 2.63 8.54 3.06
N GLY A 422 2.07 7.39 2.65
CA GLY A 422 1.17 7.28 1.51
C GLY A 422 0.05 8.33 1.52
N PHE A 423 0.24 9.34 0.67
CA PHE A 423 -0.76 10.29 0.21
C PHE A 423 -0.41 10.67 -1.23
#